data_AF-A0A1S2CEX4-F1
#
_entry.id   AF-A0A1S2CEX4-F1
#
_cell.length_a   1.000
_cell.length_b   1.000
_cell.length_c   1.000
_cell.angle_alpha   90.00
_cell.angle_beta   90.00
_cell.angle_gamma   90.00
#
_symmetry.space_group_name_H-M   'P 1'
#
loop_
_entity.id
_entity.type
_entity.pdbx_description
1 polymer ?
#
loop_
_entity_poly.entity_id
_entity_poly.type
_entity_poly.pdbx_seq_one_letter_code
_entity_poly.pdbx_strand_id
1 'polypeptide(L)'
;MPLTEEKIQLELDGRWSLEELSDVTKNYIHLYGFAYSLMPELSTARRAEIDYIYGKFPWRGGYSTVNFFNQLFHKIPRDRRPEVKRIQYASPGFIELSLLLLAASTVAGIVKAVCSSINAANDTYRNIQKGAIEHKLSKVNLAKEEIDLKKRQIEFCEKSSKELVKIFGLSPEHESLIDQRTQSNPVMKLKILLSVFRRVAPLADKQAEGKLNVKGESSEESNQ
;
A
#
# COMPACT_ATOMS: atom_id res chain seq x y z
N MET A 1 -14.03 -16.22 6.47
CA MET A 1 -13.01 -17.28 6.32
C MET A 1 -12.05 -17.21 7.50
N PRO A 2 -11.53 -18.35 8.01
CA PRO A 2 -10.49 -18.31 9.04
C PRO A 2 -9.25 -17.59 8.51
N LEU A 3 -8.59 -16.84 9.39
CA LEU A 3 -7.33 -16.15 9.10
C LEU A 3 -6.20 -17.18 9.16
N THR A 4 -5.99 -17.92 8.07
CA THR A 4 -4.96 -18.96 7.97
C THR A 4 -3.62 -18.37 7.55
N GLU A 5 -2.57 -18.85 8.18
CA GLU A 5 -1.19 -18.62 7.75
C GLU A 5 -0.91 -19.55 6.58
N GLU A 6 -0.42 -18.98 5.48
CA GLU A 6 -0.13 -19.70 4.26
C GLU A 6 1.30 -19.41 3.82
N LYS A 7 1.86 -20.34 3.03
CA LYS A 7 3.14 -20.12 2.36
C LYS A 7 2.90 -19.51 0.99
N ILE A 8 3.61 -18.43 0.71
CA ILE A 8 3.64 -17.79 -0.60
C ILE A 8 5.08 -17.61 -1.06
N GLN A 9 5.26 -17.43 -2.37
CA GLN A 9 6.57 -17.14 -2.95
C GLN A 9 6.58 -15.78 -3.65
N LEU A 10 7.59 -14.97 -3.33
CA LEU A 10 8.01 -13.87 -4.18
C LEU A 10 9.06 -14.42 -5.14
N GLU A 11 8.75 -14.56 -6.42
CA GLU A 11 9.69 -15.11 -7.39
C GLU A 11 10.71 -14.05 -7.79
N LEU A 12 11.96 -14.48 -7.93
CA LEU A 12 13.11 -13.63 -8.20
C LEU A 12 13.82 -14.11 -9.48
N ASP A 13 13.94 -13.20 -10.43
CA ASP A 13 14.64 -13.42 -11.69
C ASP A 13 15.68 -12.33 -11.98
N GLY A 14 16.65 -12.69 -12.82
CA GLY A 14 17.78 -11.83 -13.14
C GLY A 14 18.74 -11.62 -11.97
N ARG A 15 19.59 -10.58 -12.09
CA ARG A 15 20.58 -10.22 -11.06
C ARG A 15 20.02 -9.19 -10.11
N TRP A 16 20.13 -9.45 -8.81
CA TRP A 16 19.66 -8.53 -7.78
C TRP A 16 20.84 -7.91 -7.03
N SER A 17 20.82 -6.59 -6.88
CA SER A 17 21.68 -5.93 -5.90
C SER A 17 21.09 -6.06 -4.50
N LEU A 18 21.93 -5.92 -3.47
CA LEU A 18 21.45 -5.87 -2.08
C LEU A 18 20.51 -4.67 -1.83
N GLU A 19 20.73 -3.56 -2.54
CA GLU A 19 19.87 -2.38 -2.46
C GLU A 19 18.47 -2.69 -3.02
N GLU A 20 18.38 -3.34 -4.18
CA GLU A 20 17.10 -3.75 -4.78
C GLU A 20 16.34 -4.72 -3.87
N LEU A 21 17.02 -5.71 -3.28
CA LEU A 21 16.40 -6.65 -2.35
C LEU A 21 15.90 -5.95 -1.08
N SER A 22 16.71 -5.04 -0.52
CA SER A 22 16.33 -4.24 0.65
C SER A 22 15.11 -3.37 0.35
N ASP A 23 15.08 -2.70 -0.80
CA ASP A 23 13.97 -1.84 -1.18
C ASP A 23 12.68 -2.61 -1.45
N VAL A 24 12.76 -3.73 -2.16
CA VAL A 24 11.61 -4.59 -2.44
C VAL A 24 11.02 -5.15 -1.14
N THR A 25 11.85 -5.73 -0.27
CA THR A 25 11.38 -6.30 1.00
C THR A 25 10.77 -5.25 1.93
N LYS A 26 11.39 -4.06 2.03
CA LYS A 26 10.87 -2.92 2.80
C LYS A 26 9.52 -2.41 2.26
N ASN A 27 9.42 -2.22 0.94
CA ASN A 27 8.18 -1.77 0.31
C ASN A 27 7.07 -2.81 0.44
N TYR A 28 7.40 -4.09 0.29
CA TYR A 28 6.48 -5.20 0.52
C TYR A 28 5.92 -5.18 1.94
N ILE A 29 6.79 -5.04 2.96
CA ILE A 29 6.38 -4.93 4.38
C ILE A 29 5.42 -3.76 4.62
N HIS A 30 5.68 -2.60 4.00
CA HIS A 30 4.79 -1.44 4.13
C HIS A 30 3.43 -1.68 3.46
N LEU A 31 3.41 -2.23 2.24
CA LEU A 31 2.16 -2.56 1.57
C LEU A 31 1.40 -3.66 2.30
N TYR A 32 2.09 -4.63 2.90
CA TYR A 32 1.49 -5.67 3.70
C TYR A 32 0.81 -5.10 4.95
N GLY A 33 1.46 -4.17 5.64
CA GLY A 33 0.84 -3.42 6.75
C GLY A 33 -0.41 -2.66 6.34
N PHE A 34 -0.39 -2.02 5.16
CA PHE A 34 -1.56 -1.36 4.60
C PHE A 34 -2.67 -2.35 4.24
N ALA A 35 -2.37 -3.42 3.52
CA ALA A 35 -3.31 -4.47 3.15
C ALA A 35 -3.97 -5.11 4.38
N TYR A 36 -3.18 -5.47 5.39
CA TYR A 36 -3.69 -5.98 6.67
C TYR A 36 -4.64 -4.98 7.32
N SER A 37 -4.31 -3.69 7.27
CA SER A 37 -5.19 -2.68 7.82
C SER A 37 -6.56 -2.69 7.14
N LEU A 38 -6.65 -3.00 5.84
CA LEU A 38 -7.90 -3.03 5.08
C LEU A 38 -8.72 -4.32 5.23
N MET A 39 -8.37 -5.19 6.17
CA MET A 39 -9.14 -6.41 6.38
C MET A 39 -10.46 -6.15 7.12
N PRO A 40 -11.60 -6.73 6.67
CA PRO A 40 -12.89 -6.55 7.33
C PRO A 40 -13.00 -7.31 8.66
N GLU A 41 -12.34 -8.47 8.74
CA GLU A 41 -12.43 -9.44 9.86
C GLU A 41 -11.52 -9.10 11.07
N LEU A 42 -11.07 -7.86 11.18
CA LEU A 42 -10.25 -7.44 12.32
C LEU A 42 -11.11 -7.33 13.59
N SER A 43 -10.55 -7.75 14.73
CA SER A 43 -11.23 -7.58 16.02
C SER A 43 -11.48 -6.11 16.33
N THR A 44 -12.50 -5.80 17.12
CA THR A 44 -12.84 -4.42 17.49
C THR A 44 -11.66 -3.68 18.13
N ALA A 45 -10.90 -4.35 19.00
CA ALA A 45 -9.69 -3.78 19.58
C ALA A 45 -8.62 -3.45 18.51
N ARG A 46 -8.39 -4.36 17.55
CA ARG A 46 -7.41 -4.13 16.49
C ARG A 46 -7.84 -3.02 15.53
N ARG A 47 -9.12 -2.93 15.21
CA ARG A 47 -9.70 -1.84 14.40
C ARG A 47 -9.46 -0.50 15.09
N ALA A 48 -9.77 -0.37 16.37
CA ALA A 48 -9.57 0.87 17.12
C ALA A 48 -8.09 1.33 17.12
N GLU A 49 -7.14 0.41 17.26
CA GLU A 49 -5.72 0.75 17.19
C GLU A 49 -5.28 1.24 15.80
N ILE A 50 -5.82 0.63 14.74
CA ILE A 50 -5.54 1.04 13.35
C ILE A 50 -6.17 2.40 13.08
N ASP A 51 -7.42 2.62 13.49
CA ASP A 51 -8.13 3.88 13.32
C ASP A 51 -7.36 5.03 14.01
N TYR A 52 -6.84 4.77 15.22
CA TYR A 52 -5.95 5.70 15.91
C TYR A 52 -4.69 6.04 15.10
N ILE A 53 -4.05 5.06 14.46
CA ILE A 53 -2.86 5.29 13.62
C ILE A 53 -3.20 6.16 12.41
N TYR A 54 -4.34 5.97 11.77
CA TYR A 54 -4.79 6.81 10.65
C TYR A 54 -5.04 8.26 11.08
N GLY A 55 -5.66 8.47 12.25
CA GLY A 55 -5.95 9.81 12.80
C GLY A 55 -4.76 10.54 13.41
N LYS A 56 -3.70 9.82 13.81
CA LYS A 56 -2.57 10.37 14.58
C LYS A 56 -1.68 11.33 13.80
N PHE A 57 -1.57 11.18 12.48
CA PHE A 57 -0.56 11.92 11.72
C PHE A 57 -1.10 13.26 11.21
N PRO A 58 -0.31 14.34 11.32
CA PRO A 58 -0.69 15.63 10.74
C PRO A 58 -0.54 15.65 9.21
N TRP A 59 0.03 14.59 8.61
CA TRP A 59 0.32 14.44 7.19
C TRP A 59 1.05 15.65 6.57
N ARG A 60 1.94 16.28 7.35
CA ARG A 60 2.68 17.49 6.97
C ARG A 60 4.00 17.24 6.24
N GLY A 61 4.47 15.97 6.13
CA GLY A 61 5.73 15.65 5.45
C GLY A 61 6.07 14.15 5.44
N GLY A 62 7.24 13.81 4.89
CA GLY A 62 7.67 12.42 4.65
C GLY A 62 7.90 11.58 5.90
N TYR A 63 8.29 12.19 7.02
CA TYR A 63 8.47 11.50 8.31
C TYR A 63 7.16 10.88 8.83
N SER A 64 6.03 11.58 8.65
CA SER A 64 4.71 11.07 9.04
C SER A 64 4.35 9.80 8.25
N THR A 65 4.73 9.74 6.97
CA THR A 65 4.45 8.59 6.12
C THR A 65 5.19 7.34 6.56
N VAL A 66 6.50 7.41 6.82
CA VAL A 66 7.28 6.22 7.20
C VAL A 66 6.80 5.63 8.51
N ASN A 67 6.56 6.49 9.50
CA ASN A 67 6.04 6.06 10.80
C ASN A 67 4.62 5.49 10.73
N PHE A 68 3.80 5.92 9.78
CA PHE A 68 2.46 5.37 9.55
C PHE A 68 2.53 3.89 9.16
N PHE A 69 3.26 3.55 8.09
CA PHE A 69 3.37 2.16 7.64
C PHE A 69 4.09 1.28 8.66
N ASN A 70 5.14 1.81 9.32
CA ASN A 70 5.80 1.09 10.40
C ASN A 70 4.81 0.78 11.53
N GLN A 71 3.99 1.75 11.98
CA GLN A 71 3.01 1.49 13.04
C GLN A 71 1.94 0.49 12.60
N LEU A 72 1.43 0.57 11.37
CA LEU A 72 0.49 -0.43 10.84
C LEU A 72 1.09 -1.85 10.89
N PHE A 73 2.31 -2.01 10.38
CA PHE A 73 2.99 -3.30 10.39
C PHE A 73 3.17 -3.85 11.82
N HIS A 74 3.53 -2.99 12.77
CA HIS A 74 3.72 -3.40 14.17
C HIS A 74 2.40 -3.72 14.90
N LYS A 75 1.23 -3.38 14.34
CA LYS A 75 -0.07 -3.85 14.83
C LYS A 75 -0.46 -5.23 14.34
N ILE A 76 0.27 -5.81 13.40
CA ILE A 76 0.03 -7.19 12.99
C ILE A 76 0.51 -8.12 14.13
N PRO A 77 -0.31 -9.10 14.57
CA PRO A 77 0.13 -10.18 15.47
C PRO A 77 1.39 -10.87 14.95
N ARG A 78 2.30 -11.30 15.83
CA ARG A 78 3.61 -11.83 15.42
C ARG A 78 3.50 -13.06 14.51
N ASP A 79 2.56 -13.95 14.83
CA ASP A 79 2.16 -15.14 14.10
C ASP A 79 1.53 -14.86 12.72
N ARG A 80 1.26 -13.59 12.39
CA ARG A 80 0.65 -13.19 11.12
C ARG A 80 1.53 -12.22 10.32
N ARG A 81 2.74 -11.92 10.81
CA ARG A 81 3.69 -11.09 10.08
C ARG A 81 4.40 -11.95 9.03
N PRO A 82 4.76 -11.36 7.88
CA PRO A 82 5.65 -12.01 6.92
C PRO A 82 6.94 -12.47 7.59
N GLU A 83 7.19 -13.77 7.57
CA GLU A 83 8.42 -14.40 8.02
C GLU A 83 9.03 -15.20 6.87
N VAL A 84 10.34 -15.00 6.65
CA VAL A 84 11.08 -15.76 5.63
C VAL A 84 11.26 -17.20 6.13
N LYS A 85 10.72 -18.16 5.38
CA LYS A 85 10.93 -19.59 5.65
C LYS A 85 12.09 -20.16 4.84
N ARG A 86 12.26 -19.69 3.61
CA ARG A 86 13.32 -20.15 2.72
C ARG A 86 13.65 -19.07 1.69
N ILE A 87 14.93 -18.97 1.33
CA ILE A 87 15.37 -18.17 0.19
C ILE A 87 16.16 -19.11 -0.73
N GLN A 88 15.77 -19.16 -1.99
CA GLN A 88 16.58 -19.76 -3.04
C GLN A 88 17.06 -18.66 -3.97
N TYR A 89 18.35 -18.37 -3.90
CA TYR A 89 18.98 -17.34 -4.73
C TYR A 89 19.75 -17.99 -5.89
N ALA A 90 19.13 -18.02 -7.06
CA ALA A 90 19.69 -18.28 -8.39
C ALA A 90 18.53 -18.15 -9.37
N SER A 91 18.62 -17.39 -10.47
CA SER A 91 17.48 -17.19 -11.38
C SER A 91 17.18 -18.47 -12.19
N PRO A 92 15.95 -19.03 -12.12
CA PRO A 92 14.80 -18.57 -11.33
C PRO A 92 14.87 -18.99 -9.84
N GLY A 93 14.66 -18.00 -8.96
CA GLY A 93 14.75 -18.13 -7.50
C GLY A 93 13.50 -17.60 -6.80
N PHE A 94 13.47 -17.63 -5.47
CA PHE A 94 12.33 -17.13 -4.70
C PHE A 94 12.66 -16.78 -3.25
N ILE A 95 11.80 -15.96 -2.65
CA ILE A 95 11.67 -15.77 -1.20
C ILE A 95 10.35 -16.39 -0.78
N GLU A 96 10.41 -17.49 -0.04
CA GLU A 96 9.23 -18.15 0.53
C GLU A 96 8.91 -17.51 1.88
N LEU A 97 7.68 -17.01 1.99
CA LEU A 97 7.16 -16.32 3.17
C LEU A 97 6.04 -17.13 3.78
N SER A 98 5.99 -17.20 5.12
CA SER A 98 4.73 -17.49 5.81
C SER A 98 4.07 -16.20 6.27
N LEU A 99 2.76 -16.07 6.03
CA LEU A 99 2.00 -14.87 6.29
C LEU A 99 0.49 -15.12 6.17
N LEU A 100 -0.31 -14.11 6.52
CA LEU A 100 -1.75 -14.12 6.28
C LEU A 100 -2.07 -13.91 4.80
N LEU A 101 -2.67 -14.92 4.17
CA LEU A 101 -2.93 -14.97 2.72
C LEU A 101 -3.71 -13.75 2.23
N LEU A 102 -4.81 -13.39 2.89
CA LEU A 102 -5.68 -12.30 2.44
C LEU A 102 -4.92 -10.97 2.28
N ALA A 103 -4.02 -10.66 3.21
CA ALA A 103 -3.20 -9.45 3.11
C ALA A 103 -2.18 -9.54 1.96
N ALA A 104 -1.57 -10.71 1.74
CA ALA A 104 -0.68 -10.92 0.60
C ALA A 104 -1.41 -10.85 -0.74
N SER A 105 -2.62 -11.43 -0.85
CA SER A 105 -3.44 -11.34 -2.06
C SER A 105 -3.79 -9.89 -2.39
N THR A 106 -4.12 -9.07 -1.40
CA THR A 106 -4.32 -7.63 -1.61
C THR A 106 -3.03 -6.93 -2.09
N VAL A 107 -1.86 -7.25 -1.52
CA VAL A 107 -0.59 -6.69 -2.00
C VAL A 107 -0.31 -7.09 -3.44
N ALA A 108 -0.44 -8.38 -3.77
CA ALA A 108 -0.26 -8.90 -5.12
C ALA A 108 -1.22 -8.23 -6.12
N GLY A 109 -2.49 -8.07 -5.73
CA GLY A 109 -3.50 -7.36 -6.53
C GLY A 109 -3.10 -5.92 -6.83
N ILE A 110 -2.64 -5.16 -5.83
CA ILE A 110 -2.20 -3.77 -6.01
C ILE A 110 -0.95 -3.71 -6.91
N VAL A 111 0.05 -4.56 -6.68
CA VAL A 111 1.28 -4.61 -7.50
C VAL A 111 0.94 -4.96 -8.94
N LYS A 112 0.11 -5.98 -9.17
CA LYS A 112 -0.35 -6.39 -10.50
C LYS A 112 -1.11 -5.29 -11.22
N ALA A 113 -2.06 -4.63 -10.55
CA ALA A 113 -2.86 -3.54 -11.15
C ALA A 113 -1.98 -2.36 -11.59
N VAL A 114 -1.02 -1.95 -10.75
CA VAL A 114 -0.07 -0.89 -11.08
C VAL A 114 0.89 -1.32 -12.18
N CYS A 115 1.43 -2.54 -12.11
CA CYS A 115 2.32 -3.10 -13.13
C CYS A 115 1.65 -3.14 -14.52
N SER A 116 0.39 -3.58 -14.60
CA SER A 116 -0.37 -3.64 -15.86
C SER A 116 -0.65 -2.28 -16.48
N SER A 117 -0.47 -1.19 -15.73
CA SER A 117 -0.74 0.18 -16.18
C SER A 117 0.41 1.15 -15.86
N ILE A 118 1.65 0.66 -15.75
CA ILE A 118 2.76 1.36 -15.09
C ILE A 118 3.02 2.78 -15.60
N ASN A 119 2.99 2.98 -16.92
CA ASN A 119 3.19 4.30 -17.53
C ASN A 119 2.07 5.28 -17.15
N ALA A 120 0.81 4.86 -17.31
CA ALA A 120 -0.35 5.66 -16.95
C ALA A 120 -0.40 5.93 -15.44
N ALA A 121 -0.06 4.93 -14.62
CA ALA A 121 -0.02 5.04 -13.17
C ALA A 121 1.03 6.10 -12.72
N ASN A 122 2.22 6.07 -13.33
CA ASN A 122 3.26 7.08 -13.12
C ASN A 122 2.84 8.49 -13.57
N ASP A 123 2.18 8.60 -14.73
CA ASP A 123 1.65 9.88 -15.23
C ASP A 123 0.59 10.46 -14.30
N THR A 124 -0.39 9.66 -13.89
CA THR A 124 -1.40 10.06 -12.91
C THR A 124 -0.77 10.50 -11.60
N TYR A 125 0.18 9.74 -11.07
CA TYR A 125 0.90 10.13 -9.85
C TYR A 125 1.61 11.48 -10.00
N ARG A 126 2.34 11.70 -11.10
CA ARG A 126 3.03 12.97 -11.38
C ARG A 126 2.05 14.15 -11.46
N ASN A 127 0.93 13.96 -12.16
CA ASN A 127 -0.10 14.98 -12.29
C ASN A 127 -0.74 15.33 -10.95
N ILE A 128 -1.05 14.33 -10.12
CA ILE A 128 -1.60 14.54 -8.78
C ILE A 128 -0.57 15.21 -7.88
N GLN A 129 0.71 14.84 -7.94
CA GLN A 129 1.76 15.51 -7.14
C GLN A 129 1.88 16.99 -7.51
N LYS A 130 1.87 17.31 -8.81
CA LYS A 130 1.86 18.70 -9.29
C LYS A 130 0.63 19.45 -8.78
N GLY A 131 -0.56 18.88 -8.93
CA GLY A 131 -1.82 19.46 -8.43
C GLY A 131 -1.80 19.65 -6.91
N ALA A 132 -1.25 18.71 -6.14
CA ALA A 132 -1.15 18.83 -4.69
C ALA A 132 -0.29 20.03 -4.24
N ILE A 133 0.73 20.37 -5.02
CA ILE A 133 1.57 21.57 -4.81
C ILE A 133 0.79 22.84 -5.16
N GLU A 134 0.12 22.86 -6.32
CA GLU A 134 -0.70 23.98 -6.79
C GLU A 134 -1.83 24.32 -5.81
N HIS A 135 -2.49 23.28 -5.29
CA HIS A 135 -3.52 23.38 -4.26
C HIS A 135 -2.98 23.61 -2.84
N LYS A 136 -1.65 23.71 -2.68
CA LYS A 136 -0.96 23.96 -1.40
C LYS A 136 -1.36 22.98 -0.28
N LEU A 137 -1.54 21.70 -0.61
CA LEU A 137 -2.02 20.68 0.35
C LEU A 137 -1.09 20.45 1.56
N SER A 138 0.15 20.93 1.51
CA SER A 138 1.09 20.96 2.65
C SER A 138 0.80 22.07 3.66
N LYS A 139 0.11 23.14 3.24
CA LYS A 139 -0.16 24.35 4.03
C LYS A 139 -1.58 24.43 4.58
N VAL A 140 -2.41 23.41 4.35
CA VAL A 140 -3.79 23.34 4.84
C VAL A 140 -3.79 23.35 6.38
N ASN A 141 -3.76 24.56 6.94
CA ASN A 141 -4.10 24.87 8.32
C ASN A 141 -5.58 25.22 8.30
N LEU A 142 -6.41 24.32 8.81
CA LEU A 142 -7.88 24.31 8.70
C LEU A 142 -8.59 25.59 9.22
N ALA A 143 -7.88 26.55 9.82
CA ALA A 143 -8.47 27.67 10.53
C ALA A 143 -8.79 28.93 9.68
N LYS A 144 -8.14 29.18 8.52
CA LYS A 144 -8.24 30.51 7.86
C LYS A 144 -8.08 30.52 6.32
N GLU A 145 -8.68 29.57 5.61
CA GLU A 145 -8.75 29.63 4.13
C GLU A 145 -10.17 29.96 3.67
N GLU A 146 -10.29 30.77 2.61
CA GLU A 146 -11.55 31.13 1.93
C GLU A 146 -12.37 29.88 1.59
N ILE A 147 -13.69 29.96 1.71
CA ILE A 147 -14.61 28.83 1.52
C ILE A 147 -14.43 28.18 0.13
N ASP A 148 -14.25 28.99 -0.91
CA ASP A 148 -14.06 28.50 -2.29
C ASP A 148 -12.73 27.79 -2.50
N LEU A 149 -11.66 28.27 -1.83
CA LEU A 149 -10.35 27.62 -1.88
C LEU A 149 -10.43 26.23 -1.23
N LYS A 150 -11.12 26.12 -0.09
CA LYS A 150 -11.37 24.83 0.59
C LYS A 150 -12.18 23.87 -0.29
N LYS A 151 -13.21 24.36 -0.99
CA LYS A 151 -14.02 23.54 -1.89
C LYS A 151 -13.19 22.95 -3.05
N ARG A 152 -12.40 23.77 -3.73
CA ARG A 152 -11.52 23.30 -4.83
C ARG A 152 -10.48 22.28 -4.36
N GLN A 153 -9.92 22.46 -3.16
CA GLN A 153 -8.99 21.49 -2.58
C GLN A 153 -9.66 20.15 -2.27
N ILE A 154 -10.89 20.18 -1.72
CA ILE A 154 -11.67 18.98 -1.43
C ILE A 154 -11.97 18.22 -2.73
N GLU A 155 -12.53 18.90 -3.74
CA GLU A 155 -12.86 18.30 -5.04
C GLU A 155 -11.63 17.67 -5.71
N PHE A 156 -10.49 18.36 -5.68
CA PHE A 156 -9.21 17.82 -6.16
C PHE A 156 -8.84 16.55 -5.40
N CYS A 157 -8.88 16.57 -4.06
CA CYS A 157 -8.50 15.42 -3.24
C CYS A 157 -9.40 14.21 -3.46
N GLU A 158 -10.71 14.41 -3.58
CA GLU A 158 -11.68 13.35 -3.83
C GLU A 158 -11.46 12.72 -5.22
N LYS A 159 -11.35 13.55 -6.26
CA LYS A 159 -11.09 13.08 -7.63
C LYS A 159 -9.79 12.32 -7.73
N SER A 160 -8.69 12.89 -7.22
CA SER A 160 -7.37 12.25 -7.25
C SER A 160 -7.32 10.97 -6.41
N SER A 161 -8.02 10.93 -5.27
CA SER A 161 -8.11 9.71 -4.46
C SER A 161 -8.83 8.60 -5.22
N LYS A 162 -9.94 8.93 -5.90
CA LYS A 162 -10.70 7.97 -6.71
C LYS A 162 -9.88 7.42 -7.89
N GLU A 163 -9.07 8.26 -8.54
CA GLU A 163 -8.15 7.83 -9.58
C GLU A 163 -7.10 6.84 -9.04
N LEU A 164 -6.51 7.12 -7.86
CA LEU A 164 -5.53 6.22 -7.24
C LEU A 164 -6.16 4.90 -6.76
N VAL A 165 -7.36 4.93 -6.17
CA VAL A 165 -8.11 3.72 -5.78
C VAL A 165 -8.31 2.80 -7.00
N LYS A 166 -8.71 3.39 -8.15
CA LYS A 166 -8.87 2.66 -9.41
C LYS A 166 -7.54 2.08 -9.91
N ILE A 167 -6.46 2.86 -9.90
CA ILE A 167 -5.13 2.41 -10.32
C ILE A 167 -4.63 1.24 -9.47
N PHE A 168 -4.90 1.27 -8.17
CA PHE A 168 -4.53 0.20 -7.25
C PHE A 168 -5.42 -1.04 -7.36
N GLY A 169 -6.51 -0.99 -8.16
CA GLY A 169 -7.47 -2.10 -8.24
C GLY A 169 -8.15 -2.40 -6.91
N LEU A 170 -8.28 -1.41 -6.02
CA LEU A 170 -8.94 -1.58 -4.73
C LEU A 170 -10.46 -1.73 -4.92
N SER A 171 -11.06 -2.67 -4.20
CA SER A 171 -12.51 -2.88 -4.24
C SER A 171 -13.27 -1.76 -3.51
N PRO A 172 -14.60 -1.63 -3.74
CA PRO A 172 -15.43 -0.67 -3.01
C PRO A 172 -15.36 -0.83 -1.48
N GLU A 173 -15.22 -2.06 -0.98
CA GLU A 173 -15.06 -2.34 0.45
C GLU A 173 -13.73 -1.81 1.00
N HIS A 174 -12.64 -1.99 0.24
CA HIS A 174 -11.34 -1.42 0.59
C HIS A 174 -11.41 0.11 0.62
N GLU A 175 -12.05 0.73 -0.37
CA GLU A 175 -12.25 2.18 -0.42
C GLU A 175 -13.08 2.67 0.77
N SER A 176 -14.20 2.01 1.07
CA SER A 176 -15.06 2.35 2.20
C SER A 176 -14.32 2.27 3.54
N LEU A 177 -13.48 1.27 3.73
CA LEU A 177 -12.63 1.15 4.92
C LEU A 177 -11.58 2.27 5.01
N ILE A 178 -11.00 2.71 3.88
CA ILE A 178 -10.10 3.86 3.86
C ILE A 178 -10.86 5.14 4.23
N ASP A 179 -12.07 5.33 3.71
CA ASP A 179 -12.91 6.49 4.02
C ASP A 179 -13.28 6.53 5.50
N GLN A 180 -13.71 5.40 6.07
CA GLN A 180 -14.00 5.30 7.50
C GLN A 180 -12.77 5.68 8.35
N ARG A 181 -11.60 5.12 8.02
CA ARG A 181 -10.37 5.35 8.80
C ARG A 181 -9.81 6.75 8.69
N THR A 182 -10.03 7.39 7.55
CA THR A 182 -9.67 8.80 7.37
C THR A 182 -10.74 9.74 7.90
N GLN A 183 -11.83 9.23 8.50
CA GLN A 183 -12.99 10.02 8.93
C GLN A 183 -13.53 10.90 7.80
N SER A 184 -13.53 10.34 6.59
CA SER A 184 -13.89 11.03 5.34
C SER A 184 -13.07 12.29 5.05
N ASN A 185 -11.86 12.42 5.62
CA ASN A 185 -10.97 13.55 5.35
C ASN A 185 -10.26 13.36 3.98
N PRO A 186 -10.61 14.15 2.95
CA PRO A 186 -10.11 13.91 1.59
C PRO A 186 -8.60 14.12 1.48
N VAL A 187 -8.04 15.08 2.23
CA VAL A 187 -6.61 15.38 2.21
C VAL A 187 -5.81 14.23 2.82
N MET A 188 -6.31 13.64 3.91
CA MET A 188 -5.68 12.48 4.54
C MET A 188 -5.72 11.26 3.61
N LYS A 189 -6.89 10.96 3.02
CA LYS A 189 -7.06 9.88 2.03
C LYS A 189 -6.06 10.02 0.89
N LEU A 190 -6.01 11.18 0.26
CA LEU A 190 -5.11 11.43 -0.87
C LEU A 190 -3.64 11.23 -0.48
N LYS A 191 -3.22 11.78 0.67
CA LYS A 191 -1.82 11.67 1.13
C LYS A 191 -1.41 10.24 1.47
N ILE A 192 -2.33 9.44 2.02
CA ILE A 192 -2.12 8.01 2.25
C ILE A 192 -1.95 7.29 0.91
N LEU A 193 -2.86 7.50 -0.04
CA LEU A 193 -2.83 6.85 -1.35
C LEU A 193 -1.58 7.23 -2.16
N LEU A 194 -1.18 8.50 -2.17
CA LEU A 194 0.10 8.92 -2.77
C LEU A 194 1.30 8.26 -2.11
N SER A 195 1.21 7.97 -0.82
CA SER A 195 2.26 7.27 -0.09
C SER A 195 2.27 5.77 -0.35
N VAL A 196 1.12 5.16 -0.60
CA VAL A 196 1.00 3.78 -1.11
C VAL A 196 1.62 3.70 -2.50
N PHE A 197 1.31 4.65 -3.40
CA PHE A 197 1.89 4.70 -4.75
C PHE A 197 3.43 4.61 -4.73
N ARG A 198 4.07 5.43 -3.90
CA ARG A 198 5.55 5.46 -3.76
C ARG A 198 6.17 4.13 -3.30
N ARG A 199 5.37 3.20 -2.75
CA ARG A 199 5.82 1.88 -2.27
C ARG A 199 5.49 0.78 -3.26
N VAL A 200 4.35 0.88 -3.94
CA VAL A 200 3.99 -0.09 -4.99
C VAL A 200 4.79 0.13 -6.26
N ALA A 201 5.11 1.38 -6.63
CA ALA A 201 5.82 1.67 -7.87
C ALA A 201 7.15 0.89 -8.01
N PRO A 202 8.06 0.85 -7.01
CA PRO A 202 9.28 0.05 -7.12
C PRO A 202 9.03 -1.46 -7.29
N LEU A 203 7.98 -2.01 -6.66
CA LEU A 203 7.63 -3.43 -6.84
C LEU A 203 7.07 -3.69 -8.23
N ALA A 204 6.20 -2.80 -8.70
CA ALA A 204 5.58 -2.88 -10.02
C ALA A 204 6.61 -2.69 -11.14
N ASP A 205 7.59 -1.80 -10.96
CA ASP A 205 8.71 -1.63 -11.89
C ASP A 205 9.53 -2.92 -11.99
N LYS A 206 9.92 -3.53 -10.85
CA LYS A 206 10.64 -4.81 -10.84
C LYS A 206 9.82 -5.95 -11.45
N GLN A 207 8.50 -5.92 -11.30
CA GLN A 207 7.62 -6.89 -11.93
C GLN A 207 7.48 -6.66 -13.44
N ALA A 208 7.40 -5.41 -13.89
CA ALA A 208 7.39 -5.08 -15.31
C ALA A 208 8.73 -5.43 -15.99
N GLU A 209 9.84 -5.32 -15.28
CA GLU A 209 11.18 -5.77 -15.71
C GLU A 209 11.30 -7.31 -15.76
N GLY A 210 10.32 -8.05 -15.24
CA GLY A 210 10.38 -9.51 -15.11
C GLY A 210 11.35 -10.01 -14.04
N LYS A 211 11.83 -9.12 -13.15
CA LYS A 211 12.74 -9.50 -12.06
C LYS A 211 12.02 -10.02 -10.83
N LEU A 212 10.79 -9.55 -10.59
CA LEU A 212 9.99 -9.89 -9.42
C LEU A 212 8.63 -10.42 -9.87
N ASN A 213 8.10 -11.44 -9.23
CA ASN A 213 6.68 -11.78 -9.33
C ASN A 213 6.06 -11.85 -7.93
N VAL A 214 5.14 -10.92 -7.63
CA VAL A 214 4.45 -10.90 -6.34
C VAL A 214 3.19 -11.76 -6.45
N LYS A 215 3.27 -13.01 -6.00
CA LYS A 215 2.12 -13.91 -5.96
C LYS A 215 1.26 -13.67 -4.72
N GLY A 216 -0.05 -13.78 -4.91
CA GLY A 216 -1.07 -13.64 -3.88
C GLY A 216 -1.82 -14.93 -3.59
N GLU A 217 -1.26 -16.06 -4.01
CA GLU A 217 -1.86 -17.40 -4.00
C GLU A 217 -0.93 -18.35 -3.23
N SER A 218 -1.51 -19.38 -2.61
CA SER A 218 -0.75 -20.38 -1.85
C SER A 218 0.21 -21.14 -2.77
N SER A 219 1.42 -21.41 -2.30
CA SER A 219 2.41 -22.21 -3.03
C SER A 219 2.04 -23.70 -3.16
N GLU A 220 0.98 -24.19 -2.51
CA GLU A 220 0.58 -25.60 -2.54
C GLU A 220 -0.08 -26.04 -3.87
N GLU A 221 -0.54 -25.11 -4.70
CA GLU A 221 -1.20 -25.44 -5.99
C GLU A 221 -0.23 -25.72 -7.16
N SER A 222 1.09 -25.63 -6.96
CA SER A 222 2.08 -25.81 -8.04
C SER A 222 2.68 -27.22 -8.16
N ASN A 223 2.20 -28.19 -7.37
CA ASN A 223 2.69 -29.58 -7.35
C ASN A 223 1.58 -30.63 -7.59
N GLN A 224 0.66 -30.37 -8.53
CA GLN A 224 -0.18 -31.40 -9.14
C GLN A 224 -0.04 -31.38 -10.67
#